data_AF-A0AAN5I8T6-F1
#
_entry.id   AF-A0AAN5I8T6-F1
#
_cell.length_a   1.000
_cell.length_b   1.000
_cell.length_c   1.000
_cell.angle_alpha   90.00
_cell.angle_beta   90.00
_cell.angle_gamma   90.00
#
_symmetry.space_group_name_H-M   'P 1'
#
loop_
_entity.id
_entity.type
_entity.pdbx_description
1 polymer ?
#
loop_
_entity_poly.entity_id
_entity_poly.type
_entity_poly.pdbx_seq_one_letter_code
_entity_poly.pdbx_strand_id
1 'polypeptide(L)'
;DQISEMENAEKETVVSHQMAMSNLYSKLNEETKRTAEAQNKLTTAEMRCVVLEAELKNVPRIEHEELSKISGSGLPQRPKALTPLVNDVDAVNKLKTEKDKLSKEKSRLIQELIEARKNIPELEKLKREKEEDGEEM
;
A
#
# COMPACT_ATOMS: atom_id res chain seq x y z
N ASP A 1 22.61 -29.02 -48.79
CA ASP A 1 22.70 -29.79 -47.54
C ASP A 1 23.20 -28.90 -46.40
N GLN A 2 24.49 -28.54 -46.30
CA GLN A 2 25.01 -27.69 -45.21
C GLN A 2 24.35 -26.30 -45.07
N ILE A 3 24.02 -25.63 -46.20
CA ILE A 3 23.37 -24.31 -46.17
C ILE A 3 21.96 -24.40 -45.57
N SER A 4 21.21 -25.47 -45.87
CA SER A 4 19.84 -25.65 -45.36
C SER A 4 19.81 -26.02 -43.87
N GLU A 5 20.83 -26.70 -43.36
CA GLU A 5 20.96 -26.99 -41.92
C GLU A 5 21.28 -25.72 -41.12
N MET A 6 22.14 -24.86 -41.67
CA MET A 6 22.51 -23.58 -41.06
C MET A 6 21.31 -22.62 -41.00
N GLU A 7 20.54 -22.52 -42.07
CA GLU A 7 19.30 -21.71 -42.11
C GLU A 7 18.24 -22.22 -41.12
N ASN A 8 18.14 -23.54 -40.92
CA ASN A 8 17.23 -24.11 -39.92
C ASN A 8 17.70 -23.83 -38.49
N ALA A 9 19.00 -23.92 -38.22
CA ALA A 9 19.57 -23.61 -36.91
C ALA A 9 19.38 -22.12 -36.53
N GLU A 10 19.54 -21.20 -37.50
CA GLU A 10 19.28 -19.78 -37.32
C GLU A 10 17.79 -19.52 -37.01
N LYS A 11 16.88 -20.15 -37.76
CA LYS A 11 15.43 -20.03 -37.51
C LYS A 11 15.03 -20.54 -36.13
N GLU A 12 15.55 -21.68 -35.69
CA GLU A 12 15.28 -22.22 -34.36
C GLU A 12 15.80 -21.29 -33.25
N THR A 13 16.97 -20.68 -33.46
CA THR A 13 17.57 -19.72 -32.53
C THR A 13 16.72 -18.46 -32.39
N VAL A 14 16.25 -17.89 -33.51
CA VAL A 14 15.38 -16.70 -33.52
C VAL A 14 14.02 -17.00 -32.85
N VAL A 15 13.40 -18.15 -33.15
CA VAL A 15 12.11 -18.53 -32.55
C VAL A 15 12.25 -18.73 -31.03
N SER A 16 13.32 -19.41 -30.60
CA SER A 16 13.63 -19.59 -29.17
C SER A 16 13.80 -18.24 -28.46
N HIS A 17 14.53 -17.31 -29.08
CA HIS A 17 14.72 -15.96 -28.57
C HIS A 17 13.41 -15.19 -28.44
N GLN A 18 12.57 -15.20 -29.49
CA GLN A 18 11.25 -14.55 -29.47
C GLN A 18 10.34 -15.09 -28.38
N MET A 19 10.34 -16.41 -28.14
CA MET A 19 9.59 -17.02 -27.04
C MET A 19 10.11 -16.58 -25.67
N ALA A 20 11.43 -16.54 -25.48
CA ALA A 20 12.04 -16.07 -24.24
C ALA A 20 11.65 -14.61 -23.94
N MET A 21 11.71 -13.74 -24.95
CA MET A 21 11.29 -12.35 -24.84
C MET A 21 9.80 -12.21 -24.51
N SER A 22 8.93 -12.94 -25.23
CA SER A 22 7.49 -12.93 -24.95
C SER A 22 7.17 -13.34 -23.51
N ASN A 23 7.83 -14.38 -22.99
CA ASN A 23 7.66 -14.84 -21.62
C ASN A 23 8.11 -13.78 -20.60
N LEU A 24 9.22 -13.11 -20.88
CA LEU A 24 9.76 -12.07 -20.01
C LEU A 24 8.84 -10.86 -19.92
N TYR A 25 8.34 -10.39 -21.07
CA TYR A 25 7.35 -9.32 -21.13
C TYR A 25 6.05 -9.67 -20.39
N SER A 26 5.55 -10.91 -20.54
CA SER A 26 4.36 -11.36 -19.80
C SER A 26 4.57 -11.30 -18.30
N LYS A 27 5.69 -11.84 -17.79
CA LYS A 27 6.04 -11.81 -16.37
C LYS A 27 6.18 -10.39 -15.84
N LEU A 28 6.86 -9.52 -16.59
CA LEU A 28 7.04 -8.12 -16.24
C LEU A 28 5.70 -7.38 -16.11
N ASN A 29 4.79 -7.62 -17.04
CA ASN A 29 3.45 -7.03 -17.00
C ASN A 29 2.64 -7.54 -15.79
N GLU A 30 2.70 -8.84 -15.49
CA GLU A 30 2.03 -9.42 -14.32
C GLU A 30 2.53 -8.85 -12.99
N GLU A 31 3.85 -8.72 -12.83
CA GLU A 31 4.46 -8.12 -11.63
C GLU A 31 4.15 -6.62 -11.52
N THR A 32 4.15 -5.91 -12.65
CA THR A 32 3.78 -4.49 -12.70
C THR A 32 2.32 -4.30 -12.27
N LYS A 33 1.41 -5.14 -12.75
CA LYS A 33 0.00 -5.12 -12.36
C LYS A 33 -0.16 -5.41 -10.86
N ARG A 34 0.50 -6.44 -10.33
CA ARG A 34 0.47 -6.76 -8.88
C ARG A 34 1.01 -5.61 -8.04
N THR A 35 2.08 -4.96 -8.48
CA THR A 35 2.64 -3.76 -7.81
C THR A 35 1.64 -2.61 -7.81
N ALA A 36 1.00 -2.33 -8.94
CA ALA A 36 0.00 -1.26 -9.04
C ALA A 36 -1.21 -1.52 -8.13
N GLU A 37 -1.67 -2.78 -8.06
CA GLU A 37 -2.76 -3.18 -7.16
C GLU A 37 -2.38 -3.02 -5.68
N ALA A 38 -1.17 -3.44 -5.29
CA ALA A 38 -0.67 -3.25 -3.92
C ALA A 38 -0.53 -1.76 -3.57
N GLN A 39 -0.02 -0.95 -4.50
CA GLN A 39 0.09 0.49 -4.34
C GLN A 39 -1.28 1.15 -4.13
N ASN A 40 -2.29 0.77 -4.90
CA ASN A 40 -3.65 1.30 -4.77
C ASN A 40 -4.26 0.99 -3.39
N LYS A 41 -4.06 -0.24 -2.89
CA LYS A 41 -4.49 -0.63 -1.53
C LYS A 41 -3.82 0.24 -0.47
N LEU A 42 -2.51 0.46 -0.59
CA LEU A 42 -1.76 1.33 0.33
C LEU A 42 -2.29 2.77 0.30
N THR A 43 -2.44 3.37 -0.88
CA THR A 43 -2.97 4.74 -1.03
C THR A 43 -4.37 4.88 -0.43
N THR A 44 -5.24 3.89 -0.64
CA THR A 44 -6.59 3.89 -0.06
C THR A 44 -6.55 3.85 1.48
N ALA A 45 -5.68 3.01 2.05
CA ALA A 45 -5.50 2.94 3.50
C ALA A 45 -4.93 4.26 4.05
N GLU A 46 -3.98 4.87 3.36
CA GLU A 46 -3.40 6.18 3.74
C GLU A 46 -4.45 7.29 3.72
N MET A 47 -5.32 7.34 2.72
CA MET A 47 -6.43 8.29 2.69
C MET A 47 -7.37 8.13 3.88
N ARG A 48 -7.70 6.89 4.27
CA ARG A 48 -8.52 6.62 5.47
C ARG A 48 -7.85 7.10 6.75
N CYS A 49 -6.53 6.96 6.87
CA CYS A 49 -5.78 7.52 8.00
C CYS A 49 -5.91 9.04 8.05
N VAL A 50 -5.76 9.74 6.92
CA VAL A 50 -5.86 11.19 6.86
C VAL A 50 -7.27 11.66 7.27
N VAL A 51 -8.32 10.96 6.84
CA VAL A 51 -9.69 11.27 7.23
C VAL A 51 -9.88 11.12 8.74
N LEU A 52 -9.43 10.02 9.34
CA LEU A 52 -9.53 9.80 10.80
C LEU A 52 -8.71 10.81 11.61
N GLU A 53 -7.56 11.25 11.10
CA GLU A 53 -6.78 12.32 11.72
C GLU A 53 -7.49 13.68 11.65
N ALA A 54 -8.22 13.95 10.57
CA ALA A 54 -9.07 15.13 10.48
C ALA A 54 -10.27 15.03 11.44
N GLU A 55 -10.92 13.86 11.53
CA GLU A 55 -11.99 13.61 12.49
C GLU A 55 -11.53 13.83 13.93
N LEU A 56 -10.35 13.31 14.30
CA LEU A 56 -9.73 13.53 15.61
C LEU A 56 -9.50 15.01 15.94
N LYS A 57 -9.14 15.83 14.95
CA LYS A 57 -8.96 17.28 15.13
C LYS A 57 -10.29 18.01 15.31
N ASN A 58 -11.36 17.46 14.74
CA ASN A 58 -12.71 18.02 14.78
C ASN A 58 -13.51 17.56 16.00
N VAL A 59 -13.01 16.60 16.80
CA VAL A 59 -13.62 16.26 18.09
C VAL A 59 -13.62 17.52 18.96
N PRO A 60 -14.80 18.03 19.38
CA PRO A 60 -14.89 19.22 20.22
C PRO A 60 -14.02 19.06 21.46
N ARG A 61 -13.11 20.02 21.68
CA ARG A 61 -12.34 20.07 22.93
C ARG A 61 -13.13 20.91 23.92
N ILE A 62 -13.70 20.27 24.94
CA ILE A 62 -14.18 21.02 26.10
C ILE A 62 -12.96 21.64 26.75
N GLU A 63 -12.91 22.97 26.81
CA GLU A 63 -11.80 23.69 27.40
C GLU A 63 -11.71 23.34 28.89
N HIS A 64 -10.49 23.18 29.40
CA HIS A 64 -10.24 22.83 30.80
C HIS A 64 -10.91 23.83 31.78
N GLU A 65 -11.13 25.06 31.33
CA GLU A 65 -11.82 26.11 32.07
C GLU A 65 -13.33 25.87 32.23
N GLU A 66 -13.97 25.19 31.26
CA GLU A 66 -15.38 24.76 31.35
C GLU A 66 -15.54 23.56 32.30
N LEU A 67 -14.57 22.64 32.27
CA LEU A 67 -14.49 21.49 33.18
C LEU A 67 -14.35 21.90 34.66
N SER A 68 -13.51 22.91 34.92
CA SER A 68 -13.22 23.39 36.27
C SER A 68 -14.45 24.02 36.94
N LYS A 69 -15.38 24.60 36.16
CA LYS A 69 -16.63 25.20 36.66
C LYS A 69 -17.63 24.16 37.19
N ILE A 70 -17.53 22.90 36.74
CA ILE A 70 -18.46 21.82 37.09
C ILE A 70 -18.02 21.08 38.38
N SER A 71 -16.75 21.20 38.79
CA SER A 71 -16.16 20.47 39.93
C SER A 71 -16.32 21.16 41.31
N GLY A 72 -16.92 22.34 41.38
CA GLY A 72 -16.94 23.20 42.57
C GLY A 72 -18.03 22.93 43.62
N SER A 73 -18.87 21.91 43.47
CA SER A 73 -19.99 21.66 44.39
C SER A 73 -20.05 20.19 44.79
N GLY A 74 -19.95 19.89 46.09
CA GLY A 74 -20.03 18.53 46.62
C GLY A 74 -21.25 17.73 46.11
N LEU A 75 -21.00 16.47 45.72
CA LEU A 75 -21.88 15.34 45.31
C LEU A 75 -23.40 15.53 45.55
N PRO A 76 -24.34 15.25 44.58
CA PRO A 76 -24.67 13.88 44.11
C PRO A 76 -25.27 13.75 42.67
N GLN A 77 -25.45 12.50 42.16
CA GLN A 77 -25.95 12.07 40.82
C GLN A 77 -25.14 12.56 39.60
N ARG A 78 -24.80 11.66 38.65
CA ARG A 78 -24.05 12.02 37.41
C ARG A 78 -24.69 13.25 36.75
N PRO A 79 -24.14 14.47 36.87
CA PRO A 79 -24.74 15.66 36.27
C PRO A 79 -24.84 15.48 34.76
N LYS A 80 -25.92 15.98 34.14
CA LYS A 80 -26.13 16.02 32.68
C LYS A 80 -24.96 16.68 31.91
N ALA A 81 -24.11 17.42 32.61
CA ALA A 81 -22.89 18.04 32.08
C ALA A 81 -21.67 17.10 31.98
N LEU A 82 -21.65 15.96 32.69
CA LEU A 82 -20.58 14.95 32.56
C LEU A 82 -20.80 14.01 31.38
N THR A 83 -22.03 13.90 30.87
CA THR A 83 -22.38 12.98 29.78
C THR A 83 -21.68 13.33 28.45
N PRO A 84 -21.60 14.62 28.05
CA PRO A 84 -20.79 15.03 26.89
C PRO A 84 -19.29 14.71 27.07
N LEU A 85 -18.72 15.01 28.24
CA LEU A 85 -17.30 14.75 28.55
C LEU A 85 -16.91 13.28 28.44
N VAL A 86 -17.76 12.37 28.93
CA VAL A 86 -17.51 10.93 28.84
C VAL A 86 -17.64 10.45 27.39
N ASN A 87 -18.60 10.98 26.63
CA ASN A 87 -18.76 10.65 25.21
C ASN A 87 -17.56 11.12 24.37
N ASP A 88 -16.98 12.28 24.68
CA ASP A 88 -15.81 12.81 23.98
C ASP A 88 -14.56 11.95 24.26
N VAL A 89 -14.38 11.49 25.51
CA VAL A 89 -13.29 10.56 25.88
C VAL A 89 -13.45 9.21 25.18
N ASP A 90 -14.66 8.66 25.13
CA ASP A 90 -14.94 7.40 24.43
C ASP A 90 -14.73 7.52 22.91
N ALA A 91 -15.10 8.66 22.30
CA ALA A 91 -14.86 8.94 20.89
C ALA A 91 -13.35 9.01 20.58
N VAL A 92 -12.58 9.73 21.40
CA VAL A 92 -11.12 9.81 21.27
C VAL A 92 -10.46 8.43 21.42
N ASN A 93 -10.90 7.61 22.38
CA ASN A 93 -10.37 6.27 22.60
C ASN A 93 -10.69 5.31 21.43
N LYS A 94 -11.89 5.40 20.86
CA LYS A 94 -12.26 4.64 19.65
C LYS A 94 -11.38 5.04 18.46
N LEU A 95 -11.27 6.34 18.20
CA LEU A 95 -10.45 6.87 17.11
C LEU A 95 -8.95 6.52 17.29
N LYS A 96 -8.43 6.53 18.52
CA LYS A 96 -7.07 6.08 18.83
C LYS A 96 -6.89 4.60 18.51
N THR A 97 -7.84 3.75 18.90
CA THR A 97 -7.81 2.31 18.61
C THR A 97 -7.86 2.04 17.11
N GLU A 98 -8.66 2.78 16.36
CA GLU A 98 -8.75 2.68 14.90
C GLU A 98 -7.47 3.15 14.22
N LYS A 99 -6.88 4.25 14.68
CA LYS A 99 -5.55 4.72 14.22
C LYS A 99 -4.46 3.67 14.46
N ASP A 100 -4.45 3.01 15.62
CA ASP A 100 -3.49 1.94 15.93
C ASP A 100 -3.68 0.72 15.01
N LYS A 101 -4.93 0.34 14.72
CA LYS A 101 -5.25 -0.73 13.76
C LYS A 101 -4.77 -0.38 12.35
N LEU A 102 -5.04 0.83 11.88
CA LEU A 102 -4.63 1.30 10.56
C LEU A 102 -3.10 1.44 10.44
N SER A 103 -2.41 1.81 11.51
CA SER A 103 -0.93 1.83 11.54
C SER A 103 -0.33 0.44 11.29
N LYS A 104 -0.92 -0.59 11.90
CA LYS A 104 -0.53 -1.99 11.66
C LYS A 104 -0.85 -2.43 10.24
N GLU A 105 -2.04 -2.09 9.75
CA GLU A 105 -2.46 -2.39 8.37
C GLU A 105 -1.53 -1.72 7.34
N LYS A 106 -1.20 -0.44 7.54
CA LYS A 106 -0.22 0.28 6.71
C LYS A 106 1.13 -0.42 6.68
N SER A 107 1.64 -0.83 7.85
CA SER A 107 2.91 -1.54 7.93
C SER A 107 2.89 -2.85 7.14
N ARG A 108 1.77 -3.59 7.21
CA ARG A 108 1.56 -4.81 6.43
C ARG A 108 1.50 -4.54 4.92
N LEU A 109 0.74 -3.53 4.50
CA LEU A 109 0.60 -3.14 3.09
C LEU A 109 1.93 -2.64 2.50
N ILE A 110 2.78 -1.97 3.29
CA ILE A 110 4.13 -1.59 2.87
C ILE A 110 4.97 -2.85 2.59
N GLN A 111 4.90 -3.87 3.45
CA GLN A 111 5.60 -5.14 3.20
C GLN A 111 5.07 -5.84 1.94
N GLU A 112 3.75 -5.91 1.76
CA GLU A 112 3.13 -6.46 0.55
C GLU A 112 3.59 -5.72 -0.72
N LEU A 113 3.72 -4.39 -0.67
CA LEU A 113 4.23 -3.59 -1.79
C LEU A 113 5.70 -3.87 -2.09
N ILE A 114 6.54 -3.98 -1.05
CA ILE A 114 7.97 -4.32 -1.22
C ILE A 114 8.12 -5.69 -1.87
N GLU A 115 7.34 -6.68 -1.43
CA GLU A 115 7.35 -8.02 -1.99
C GLU A 115 6.89 -8.04 -3.45
N ALA A 116 5.78 -7.36 -3.77
CA ALA A 116 5.27 -7.25 -5.13
C ALA A 116 6.25 -6.53 -6.08
N ARG A 117 7.04 -5.57 -5.56
CA ARG A 117 8.04 -4.83 -6.35
C ARG A 117 9.36 -5.57 -6.52
N LYS A 118 9.65 -6.58 -5.68
CA LYS A 118 10.98 -7.21 -5.58
C LYS A 118 11.51 -7.72 -6.92
N ASN A 119 10.65 -8.29 -7.75
CA ASN A 119 11.04 -8.97 -8.98
C ASN A 119 11.16 -8.02 -10.19
N ILE A 120 10.56 -6.82 -10.15
CA ILE A 120 10.53 -5.90 -11.30
C ILE A 120 11.95 -5.47 -11.73
N PRO A 121 12.86 -5.04 -10.83
CA PRO A 121 14.20 -4.61 -11.23
C PRO A 121 15.01 -5.70 -11.93
N GLU A 122 14.91 -6.94 -11.44
CA GLU A 122 15.57 -8.11 -12.04
C GLU A 122 15.02 -8.40 -13.43
N LEU A 123 13.69 -8.37 -13.60
CA LEU A 123 13.04 -8.61 -14.90
C LEU A 123 13.35 -7.52 -15.92
N GLU A 124 13.42 -6.24 -15.52
CA GLU A 124 13.84 -5.13 -16.38
C GLU A 124 15.33 -5.23 -16.77
N LYS A 125 16.18 -5.77 -15.89
CA LYS A 125 17.58 -6.06 -16.22
C LYS A 125 17.67 -7.16 -17.26
N LEU A 126 17.02 -8.30 -17.01
CA LEU A 126 16.97 -9.42 -17.95
C LEU A 126 16.39 -9.01 -19.30
N LYS A 127 15.43 -8.08 -19.31
CA LYS A 127 14.84 -7.57 -20.55
C LYS A 127 15.88 -6.85 -21.39
N ARG A 128 16.65 -5.93 -20.79
CA ARG A 128 17.72 -5.21 -21.49
C ARG A 128 18.79 -6.16 -22.01
N GLU A 129 19.25 -7.09 -21.17
CA GLU A 129 20.23 -8.11 -21.58
C GLU A 129 19.74 -8.93 -22.78
N LYS A 130 18.44 -9.28 -22.80
CA LYS A 130 17.85 -10.04 -23.91
C LYS A 130 17.61 -9.19 -25.16
N GLU A 131 17.29 -7.91 -25.02
CA GLU A 131 17.15 -7.00 -26.16
C GLU A 131 18.51 -6.77 -26.85
N GLU A 132 19.57 -6.61 -26.05
CA GLU A 132 20.95 -6.50 -26.54
C GLU A 132 21.40 -7.80 -27.23
N ASP A 133 21.14 -8.98 -26.63
CA ASP A 133 21.43 -10.29 -27.24
C ASP A 133 20.73 -10.45 -28.61
N GLY A 134 19.55 -9.86 -28.80
CA GLY A 134 18.77 -9.95 -30.04
C GLY A 134 19.19 -8.97 -31.13
N GLU A 135 19.93 -7.92 -30.77
CA GLU A 135 20.50 -6.96 -31.72
C GLU A 135 21.83 -7.46 -32.30
N GLU A 136 22.53 -8.35 -31.59
CA GLU A 136 23.79 -8.98 -32.02
C GLU A 136 23.60 -10.26 -32.89
N MET A 137 22.39 -10.84 -32.91
CA MET A 137 22.02 -12.02 -33.71
C MET A 137 21.42 -11.65 -35.08
#